data_AF-A0AAJ6BHZ7-F1
#
_entry.id   AF-A0AAJ6BHZ7-F1
#
_cell.length_a   1.000
_cell.length_b   1.000
_cell.length_c   1.000
_cell.angle_alpha   90.00
_cell.angle_beta   90.00
_cell.angle_gamma   90.00
#
_symmetry.space_group_name_H-M   'P 1'
#
loop_
_entity.id
_entity.type
_entity.pdbx_description
1 polymer ?
#
loop_
_entity_poly.entity_id
_entity_poly.type
_entity_poly.pdbx_seq_one_letter_code
_entity_poly.pdbx_strand_id
1 'polypeptide(L)' 'MQKCRLFLLAVAFSLLSIAANAQGCSICTKTAAQLGEKPAKALNTGIVYLAFTPIVILGAISYYWYRNNYKNSEA' A
#
# COMPACT_ATOMS: atom_id res chain seq x y z
N MET A 1 5.97 21.36 -14.98
CA MET A 1 6.95 20.28 -15.27
C MET A 1 7.54 19.63 -14.02
N GLN A 2 7.90 20.35 -12.95
CA GLN A 2 8.49 19.75 -11.74
C GLN A 2 7.57 18.76 -11.00
N LYS A 3 6.27 19.06 -10.88
CA LYS A 3 5.29 18.18 -10.21
C LYS A 3 5.10 16.84 -10.94
N CYS A 4 5.08 16.84 -12.28
CA CYS A 4 5.04 15.61 -13.06
C CYS A 4 6.34 14.81 -12.96
N ARG A 5 7.51 15.46 -12.95
CA ARG A 5 8.79 14.77 -12.71
C ARG A 5 8.83 14.10 -11.34
N LEU A 6 8.35 14.79 -10.30
CA LEU A 6 8.30 14.23 -8.94
C LEU A 6 7.32 13.07 -8.84
N PHE A 7 6.15 13.18 -9.48
CA PHE A 7 5.17 12.09 -9.56
C PHE A 7 5.74 10.86 -10.28
N LEU A 8 6.40 11.04 -11.44
CA LEU A 8 7.04 9.95 -12.17
C LEU A 8 8.16 9.28 -11.36
N LEU A 9 8.96 10.07 -10.63
CA LEU A 9 9.98 9.55 -9.71
C LEU A 9 9.37 8.73 -8.58
N ALA A 10 8.28 9.21 -7.97
CA ALA A 10 7.58 8.48 -6.91
C ALA A 10 7.01 7.15 -7.42
N VAL A 11 6.38 7.14 -8.59
CA VAL A 11 5.85 5.92 -9.21
C VAL A 11 6.98 4.93 -9.53
N ALA A 12 8.08 5.40 -10.13
CA ALA A 12 9.24 4.55 -10.43
C ALA A 12 9.85 3.94 -9.16
N PHE A 13 9.95 4.73 -8.08
CA PHE A 13 10.46 4.25 -6.79
C PHE A 13 9.53 3.22 -6.13
N SER A 14 8.21 3.43 -6.20
CA SER A 14 7.23 2.44 -5.73
C SER A 14 7.32 1.13 -6.50
N LEU A 15 7.48 1.17 -7.83
CA LEU A 15 7.65 -0.03 -8.66
C LEU A 15 8.93 -0.80 -8.31
N LEU A 16 10.04 -0.09 -8.09
CA LEU A 16 11.31 -0.69 -7.69
C LEU A 16 11.21 -1.40 -6.32
N SER A 17 10.45 -0.82 -5.40
CA SER A 17 10.25 -1.34 -4.06
C SER A 17 9.47 -2.67 -4.06
N ILE A 18 8.54 -2.85 -5.00
CA ILE A 18 7.78 -4.10 -5.17
C ILE A 18 8.72 -5.22 -5.62
N ALA A 19 9.61 -4.96 -6.59
CA ALA A 19 10.57 -5.95 -7.09
C ALA A 19 11.58 -6.40 -6.03
N ALA A 20 11.94 -5.51 -5.09
CA ALA A 20 12.90 -5.82 -4.02
C ALA A 20 12.32 -6.66 -2.87
N ASN A 21 11.02 -6.99 -2.89
CA ASN A 21 10.32 -7.66 -1.78
C ASN A 21 10.53 -6.99 -0.40
N ALA A 22 10.86 -5.69 -0.38
CA ALA A 22 11.23 -4.93 0.83
C ALA A 22 10.02 -4.50 1.69
N GLN A 23 8.84 -5.07 1.44
CA GLN A 23 7.56 -4.65 2.01
C GLN A 23 7.33 -5.19 3.44
N GLY A 24 8.26 -6.00 3.96
CA GLY A 24 8.13 -6.70 5.24
C GLY A 24 8.81 -5.98 6.41
N CYS A 25 8.17 -5.99 7.57
CA CYS A 25 8.82 -5.63 8.83
C CYS A 25 9.94 -6.64 9.15
N SER A 26 11.07 -6.17 9.71
CA SER A 26 12.23 -7.00 10.06
C SER A 26 11.86 -8.19 10.96
N ILE A 27 10.89 -8.00 11.87
CA ILE A 27 10.36 -9.05 12.74
C ILE A 27 9.62 -10.11 11.91
N CYS A 28 8.76 -9.70 10.97
CA CYS A 28 8.00 -10.61 10.14
C CYS A 28 8.90 -11.44 9.20
N THR A 29 9.96 -10.84 8.65
CA THR A 29 10.94 -11.54 7.82
C THR A 29 11.69 -12.60 8.62
N LYS A 30 12.08 -12.29 9.86
CA LYS A 30 12.74 -13.25 10.75
C LYS A 30 11.82 -14.43 11.07
N THR A 31 10.54 -14.17 11.35
CA THR A 31 9.54 -15.20 11.62
C THR A 31 9.28 -16.08 10.39
N ALA A 32 9.17 -15.47 9.19
CA ALA A 32 9.02 -16.20 7.93
C ALA A 32 10.15 -17.20 7.70
N ALA A 33 11.40 -16.80 7.98
CA ALA A 33 12.57 -17.66 7.82
C ALA A 33 12.54 -18.93 8.69
N GLN A 34 11.80 -18.94 9.81
CA GLN A 34 11.69 -20.10 10.70
C GLN A 34 10.53 -21.03 10.37
N LEU A 35 9.60 -20.60 9.52
CA LEU A 35 8.34 -21.31 9.25
C LEU A 35 8.46 -22.34 8.10
N GLY A 36 9.49 -22.25 7.25
CA GLY A 36 9.59 -23.03 6.01
C GLY A 36 8.79 -22.40 4.85
N GLU A 37 8.96 -22.92 3.63
CA GLU A 37 8.58 -22.20 2.40
C GLU A 37 7.08 -21.84 2.31
N LYS A 38 6.19 -22.83 2.50
CA LYS A 38 4.73 -22.65 2.37
C LYS A 38 4.15 -21.61 3.35
N PRO A 39 4.35 -21.74 4.67
CA PRO A 39 3.85 -20.75 5.63
C PRO A 39 4.59 -19.40 5.54
N ALA A 40 5.86 -19.35 5.14
CA ALA A 40 6.55 -18.09 4.86
C ALA A 40 5.88 -17.30 3.73
N LYS A 41 5.49 -17.98 2.65
CA LYS A 41 4.77 -17.36 1.53
C LYS A 41 3.38 -16.88 1.96
N ALA A 42 2.66 -17.68 2.75
CA ALA A 42 1.36 -17.28 3.30
C ALA A 42 1.47 -16.03 4.20
N LEU A 43 2.52 -15.96 5.03
CA LEU A 43 2.77 -14.83 5.92
C LEU A 43 2.99 -13.52 5.14
N ASN A 44 3.81 -13.54 4.09
CA ASN A 44 4.05 -12.37 3.25
C ASN A 44 2.78 -11.87 2.56
N THR A 45 1.95 -12.79 2.04
CA THR A 45 0.63 -12.44 1.48
C THR A 45 -0.28 -11.81 2.53
N GLY A 46 -0.25 -12.32 3.76
CA GLY A 46 -0.99 -11.76 4.89
C GLY A 46 -0.59 -10.32 5.21
N ILE A 47 0.71 -9.98 5.19
CA ILE A 47 1.20 -8.61 5.41
C ILE A 47 0.63 -7.65 4.37
N VAL A 48 0.70 -8.03 3.09
CA VAL A 48 0.18 -7.19 1.99
C VAL A 48 -1.33 -6.99 2.14
N TYR A 49 -2.06 -8.05 2.47
CA TYR A 49 -3.51 -7.96 2.68
C TYR A 49 -3.87 -7.00 3.84
N LEU A 50 -3.18 -7.13 4.97
CA LEU A 50 -3.41 -6.28 6.14
C LEU A 50 -3.00 -4.82 5.91
N ALA A 51 -1.95 -4.56 5.12
CA ALA A 51 -1.55 -3.19 4.77
C ALA A 51 -2.50 -2.55 3.75
N PHE A 52 -2.96 -3.31 2.76
CA PHE A 52 -3.83 -2.82 1.70
C PHE A 52 -5.24 -2.49 2.21
N THR A 53 -5.79 -3.33 3.09
CA THR A 53 -7.15 -3.19 3.63
C THR A 53 -7.44 -1.79 4.21
N PRO A 54 -6.67 -1.25 5.18
CA PRO A 54 -6.94 0.07 5.75
C PRO A 54 -6.77 1.20 4.73
N ILE A 55 -5.85 1.07 3.77
CA ILE A 55 -5.66 2.07 2.71
C ILE A 55 -6.91 2.15 1.83
N VAL A 56 -7.47 1.00 1.43
CA VAL A 56 -8.70 0.95 0.63
C VAL A 56 -9.88 1.52 1.41
N ILE A 57 -10.04 1.14 2.68
CA ILE A 57 -11.13 1.63 3.52
C ILE A 57 -11.05 3.16 3.66
N LEU A 58 -9.88 3.70 4.01
CA LEU A 58 -9.69 5.15 4.14
C LEU A 58 -9.88 5.87 2.81
N GLY A 59 -9.39 5.31 1.71
CA GLY A 59 -9.59 5.84 0.36
C GLY A 59 -11.06 5.90 -0.05
N ALA A 60 -11.83 4.84 0.23
CA ALA A 60 -13.26 4.81 -0.04
C ALA A 60 -14.00 5.86 0.81
N ILE A 61 -13.77 5.90 2.13
CA ILE A 61 -14.41 6.86 3.04
C ILE A 61 -14.12 8.29 2.60
N SER A 62 -12.85 8.62 2.34
CA SER A 62 -12.45 9.96 1.89
C SER A 62 -13.06 10.32 0.55
N TYR A 63 -13.16 9.38 -0.40
CA TYR A 63 -13.82 9.61 -1.69
C TYR A 63 -15.33 9.89 -1.54
N TYR A 64 -16.06 9.08 -0.76
CA TYR A 64 -17.49 9.30 -0.50
C TYR A 64 -17.74 10.63 0.20
N TRP A 65 -16.93 10.96 1.22
CA TRP A 65 -17.03 12.23 1.93
C TRP A 65 -16.77 13.41 0.99
N TYR A 66 -15.70 13.36 0.19
CA TYR A 66 -15.39 14.42 -0.78
C TYR A 66 -16.54 14.61 -1.78
N ARG A 67 -17.07 13.52 -2.35
CA ARG A 67 -18.19 13.58 -3.31
C ARG A 67 -19.46 14.18 -2.70
N ASN A 68 -19.76 13.87 -1.45
CA ASN A 68 -20.95 14.37 -0.77
C ASN A 68 -20.83 15.84 -0.37
N ASN A 69 -19.64 16.28 0.06
CA ASN A 69 -19.42 17.67 0.47
C ASN A 69 -19.13 18.61 -0.72
N TYR A 70 -18.53 18.11 -1.81
CA TYR A 70 -18.33 18.89 -3.03
C TYR A 70 -19.67 19.33 -3.65
N LYS A 71 -20.70 18.47 -3.60
CA LYS A 71 -22.07 18.81 -4.04
C LYS A 71 -22.74 19.91 -3.20
N ASN A 72 -22.25 20.18 -1.99
CA ASN A 72 -22.80 21.21 -1.09
C ASN A 72 -22.05 22.56 -1.22
N SER A 73 -21.00 22.66 -2.04
CA SER A 73 -20.27 23.91 -2.29
C SER A 73 -20.63 24.60 -3.61
N GLU A 74 -21.55 24.01 -4.40
CA GLU A 74 -22.09 24.57 -5.65
C GLU A 74 -23.60 24.91 -5.56
N ALA A 75 -24.15 25.01 -4.33
CA ALA A 75 -25.52 25.46 -4.04
C ALA A 75 -25.51 26.70 -3.14
#